data_AF-A0AAW6Q7R1-F1
#
_entry.id   AF-A0AAW6Q7R1-F1
#
_cell.length_a   1.000
_cell.length_b   1.000
_cell.length_c   1.000
_cell.angle_alpha   90.00
_cell.angle_beta   90.00
_cell.angle_gamma   90.00
#
_symmetry.space_group_name_H-M   'P 1'
#
loop_
_entity.id
_entity.type
_entity.pdbx_description
1 polymer ?
#
loop_
_entity_poly.entity_id
_entity_poly.type
_entity_poly.pdbx_seq_one_letter_code
_entity_poly.pdbx_strand_id
1 'polypeptide(L)'
;MANDKENILPSKFIYRDKYSRNGWLNLLNERLNLAKKLLKQDGIIFISIDDNQHAYLKVLMDEIFGEENFVANLVWQKKNEGSAADSKFLKVLTEHVLAYSKNIQHLTTNIYARNINDGSYKFSDEYIQERGKYRLVQLDFASLTWSKGLDYPIEYNGKIYYAGGSQEKWQARHQGNHAVKDWRWRWARQKLDWGIENGFIVFKNERVYSKQYQFVDNNNQKIERVSKFSNLILLAQGTEGTQEQKNIFPTKVFDHPKPIELIKYLINIHPNKNAKILDFFAGSGTTGHAVWELNRQDGGNRIFTLVTNNQNHIATNITYERLFRVSNGKGTENQEFNWTKKNKPYLQNLKVFDICYHNTQIFDSKSGLYSESELDSENGLNDLVNLLLKLFKDFDIKVDSSHIDTKNTRYIELLNHLLALKPQAKDL
;
A
#
# COMPACT_ATOMS: atom_id res chain seq x y z
N MET A 1 -9.15 -23.12 -31.39
CA MET A 1 -8.07 -22.89 -32.38
C MET A 1 -8.49 -21.70 -33.21
N ALA A 2 -7.70 -20.64 -33.21
CA ALA A 2 -7.84 -19.51 -34.14
C ALA A 2 -6.48 -19.35 -34.82
N ASN A 3 -6.51 -19.28 -36.15
CA ASN A 3 -5.41 -19.40 -37.10
C ASN A 3 -4.26 -18.40 -36.87
N ASP A 4 -3.02 -18.89 -36.99
CA ASP A 4 -1.75 -18.16 -36.85
C ASP A 4 -1.41 -17.22 -38.03
N LYS A 5 -2.39 -16.59 -38.70
CA LYS A 5 -2.13 -15.75 -39.89
C LYS A 5 -2.97 -14.49 -40.01
N GLU A 6 -2.99 -13.67 -38.96
CA GLU A 6 -3.31 -12.24 -39.14
C GLU A 6 -2.11 -11.40 -38.70
N ASN A 7 -1.65 -10.49 -39.57
CA ASN A 7 -0.65 -9.49 -39.24
C ASN A 7 -1.19 -8.60 -38.11
N ILE A 8 -0.73 -8.86 -36.88
CA ILE A 8 -1.12 -8.10 -35.69
C ILE A 8 -0.36 -6.77 -35.70
N LEU A 9 -1.09 -5.67 -35.91
CA LEU A 9 -0.56 -4.33 -35.69
C LEU A 9 -0.19 -4.14 -34.20
N PRO A 10 0.97 -3.53 -33.87
CA PRO A 10 1.45 -3.34 -32.49
C PRO A 10 0.47 -2.61 -31.55
N SER A 11 -0.50 -1.89 -32.12
CA SER A 11 -1.51 -1.10 -31.41
C SER A 11 -2.71 -1.90 -30.92
N LYS A 12 -2.86 -3.17 -31.30
CA LYS A 12 -4.02 -3.99 -30.94
C LYS A 12 -3.71 -4.87 -29.74
N PHE A 13 -3.92 -4.35 -28.54
CA PHE A 13 -3.99 -5.19 -27.33
C PHE A 13 -5.25 -6.06 -27.43
N ILE A 14 -5.10 -7.33 -27.84
CA ILE A 14 -6.22 -8.28 -27.87
C ILE A 14 -6.45 -8.74 -26.42
N TYR A 15 -7.58 -8.35 -25.84
CA TYR A 15 -8.10 -8.96 -24.62
C TYR A 15 -8.47 -10.41 -24.97
N ARG A 16 -7.55 -11.35 -24.72
CA ARG A 16 -7.94 -12.76 -24.63
C ARG A 16 -8.62 -12.92 -23.28
N ASP A 17 -9.94 -13.09 -23.27
CA ASP A 17 -10.74 -13.41 -22.07
C ASP A 17 -10.25 -14.68 -21.33
N LYS A 18 -9.33 -15.42 -21.95
CA LYS A 18 -8.48 -16.42 -21.30
C LYS A 18 -7.03 -16.21 -21.73
N TYR A 19 -6.30 -15.32 -21.07
CA TYR A 19 -4.85 -15.46 -21.07
C TYR A 19 -4.52 -16.86 -20.56
N SER A 20 -3.71 -17.61 -21.30
CA SER A 20 -3.12 -18.81 -20.72
C SER A 20 -2.32 -18.37 -19.50
N ARG A 21 -2.28 -19.20 -18.46
CA ARG A 21 -1.50 -18.92 -17.25
C ARG A 21 -0.07 -18.49 -17.60
N ASN A 22 0.55 -19.18 -18.56
CA ASN A 22 1.88 -18.86 -19.05
C ASN A 22 1.95 -17.46 -19.68
N GLY A 23 0.98 -17.08 -20.51
CA GLY A 23 0.94 -15.74 -21.09
C GLY A 23 0.77 -14.64 -20.04
N TRP A 24 -0.04 -14.88 -19.01
CA TRP A 24 -0.24 -13.94 -17.90
C TRP A 24 1.03 -13.78 -17.06
N LEU A 25 1.69 -14.90 -16.74
CA LEU A 25 2.96 -14.89 -16.01
C LEU A 25 4.07 -14.21 -16.81
N ASN A 26 4.20 -14.48 -18.11
CA ASN A 26 5.19 -13.81 -18.95
C ASN A 26 4.96 -12.30 -19.01
N LEU A 27 3.70 -11.87 -19.13
CA LEU A 27 3.34 -10.45 -19.12
C LEU A 27 3.77 -9.76 -17.82
N LEU A 28 3.55 -10.42 -16.67
CA LEU A 28 3.95 -9.89 -15.38
C LEU A 28 5.45 -9.98 -15.14
N ASN A 29 6.11 -11.05 -15.57
CA ASN A 29 7.54 -11.25 -15.38
C ASN A 29 8.35 -10.06 -15.91
N GLU A 30 8.11 -9.65 -17.15
CA GLU A 30 8.81 -8.51 -17.77
C GLU A 30 8.60 -7.21 -16.98
N ARG A 31 7.37 -6.95 -16.54
CA ARG A 31 7.00 -5.73 -15.82
C ARG A 31 7.57 -5.70 -14.40
N LEU A 32 7.51 -6.83 -13.70
CA LEU A 32 7.98 -6.96 -12.32
C LEU A 32 9.50 -6.91 -12.24
N ASN A 33 10.21 -7.44 -13.24
CA ASN A 33 11.66 -7.27 -13.36
C ASN A 33 12.05 -5.78 -13.51
N LEU A 34 11.32 -5.02 -14.33
CA LEU A 34 11.53 -3.57 -14.45
C LEU A 34 11.15 -2.82 -13.16
N ALA A 35 10.02 -3.17 -12.53
CA ALA A 35 9.59 -2.59 -11.27
C ALA A 35 10.64 -2.79 -10.15
N LYS A 36 11.23 -3.99 -10.04
CA LYS A 36 12.31 -4.27 -9.08
C LYS A 36 13.53 -3.36 -9.31
N LYS A 37 13.88 -3.06 -10.56
CA LYS A 37 14.98 -2.14 -10.89
C LYS A 37 14.70 -0.71 -10.37
N LEU A 38 13.45 -0.25 -10.50
CA LEU A 38 13.03 1.10 -10.09
C LEU A 38 12.89 1.30 -8.57
N LEU A 39 12.63 0.23 -7.81
CA LEU A 39 12.53 0.32 -6.35
C LEU A 39 13.86 0.72 -5.71
N LYS A 40 13.80 1.54 -4.65
CA LYS A 40 14.94 1.78 -3.75
C LYS A 40 15.21 0.55 -2.88
N GLN A 41 16.36 0.51 -2.20
CA GLN A 41 16.71 -0.62 -1.31
C GLN A 41 15.70 -0.82 -0.17
N ASP A 42 15.17 0.28 0.38
CA ASP A 42 14.08 0.32 1.36
C ASP A 42 12.68 0.22 0.73
N GLY A 43 12.59 0.08 -0.60
CA GLY A 43 11.35 0.09 -1.35
C GLY A 43 10.51 -1.17 -1.14
N ILE A 44 9.19 -0.98 -1.19
CA ILE A 44 8.18 -2.04 -1.06
C ILE A 44 7.22 -2.00 -2.25
N ILE A 45 6.83 -3.18 -2.74
CA ILE A 45 5.81 -3.37 -3.78
C ILE A 45 4.62 -4.14 -3.21
N PHE A 46 3.42 -3.73 -3.60
CA PHE A 46 2.16 -4.38 -3.26
C PHE A 46 1.43 -4.79 -4.53
N ILE A 47 0.95 -6.04 -4.60
CA ILE A 47 0.21 -6.54 -5.76
C ILE A 47 -1.10 -7.16 -5.29
N SER A 48 -2.23 -6.52 -5.60
CA SER A 48 -3.55 -7.08 -5.37
C SER A 48 -3.85 -8.22 -6.34
N ILE A 49 -4.34 -9.34 -5.83
CA ILE A 49 -4.66 -10.52 -6.62
C ILE A 49 -5.82 -11.31 -5.98
N ASP A 50 -6.63 -11.96 -6.80
CA ASP A 50 -7.61 -12.93 -6.33
C ASP A 50 -6.96 -14.30 -6.08
N ASP A 51 -7.74 -15.27 -5.62
CA ASP A 51 -7.31 -16.63 -5.35
C ASP A 51 -6.89 -17.41 -6.63
N ASN A 52 -7.49 -17.07 -7.78
CA ASN A 52 -7.25 -17.79 -9.05
C ASN A 52 -5.79 -17.80 -9.49
N GLN A 53 -5.06 -16.70 -9.29
CA GLN A 53 -3.66 -16.57 -9.72
C GLN A 53 -2.67 -16.34 -8.58
N HIS A 54 -3.13 -16.20 -7.34
CA HIS A 54 -2.30 -15.88 -6.18
C HIS A 54 -1.08 -16.79 -6.03
N ALA A 55 -1.26 -18.12 -6.08
CA ALA A 55 -0.17 -19.07 -5.88
C ALA A 55 0.92 -18.94 -6.96
N TYR A 56 0.53 -18.77 -8.22
CA TYR A 56 1.46 -18.63 -9.33
C TYR A 56 2.20 -17.29 -9.30
N LEU A 57 1.50 -16.22 -8.92
CA LEU A 57 2.12 -14.92 -8.71
C LEU A 57 3.13 -14.97 -7.56
N LYS A 58 2.82 -15.65 -6.46
CA LYS A 58 3.73 -15.80 -5.32
C LYS A 58 5.05 -16.46 -5.75
N VAL A 59 4.97 -17.55 -6.51
CA VAL A 59 6.17 -18.24 -7.05
C VAL A 59 6.97 -17.31 -7.96
N LEU A 60 6.32 -16.59 -8.87
CA LEU A 60 6.99 -15.62 -9.75
C LEU A 60 7.65 -14.49 -8.94
N MET A 61 7.00 -14.01 -7.89
CA MET A 61 7.55 -12.97 -7.01
C MET A 61 8.75 -13.49 -6.22
N ASP A 62 8.74 -14.74 -5.76
CA ASP A 62 9.90 -15.37 -5.12
C ASP A 62 11.10 -15.45 -6.07
N GLU A 63 10.88 -15.82 -7.33
CA GLU A 63 11.93 -15.85 -8.35
C GLU A 63 12.51 -14.46 -8.62
N ILE A 64 11.65 -13.45 -8.78
CA ILE A 64 12.08 -12.09 -9.14
C ILE A 64 12.70 -11.36 -7.94
N PHE A 65 12.09 -11.42 -6.76
CA PHE A 65 12.49 -10.63 -5.58
C PHE A 65 13.40 -11.39 -4.60
N GLY A 66 13.42 -12.72 -4.64
CA GLY A 66 13.98 -13.57 -3.59
C GLY A 66 12.92 -13.85 -2.52
N GLU A 67 12.77 -15.12 -2.15
CA GLU A 67 11.84 -15.55 -1.10
C GLU A 67 12.15 -14.86 0.25
N GLU A 68 13.43 -14.60 0.53
CA GLU A 68 13.88 -13.90 1.72
C GLU A 68 13.37 -12.46 1.81
N ASN A 69 12.97 -11.85 0.68
CA ASN A 69 12.46 -10.49 0.62
C ASN A 69 10.92 -10.40 0.69
N PHE A 70 10.24 -11.54 0.88
CA PHE A 70 8.81 -11.60 1.14
C PHE A 70 8.46 -10.94 2.47
N VAL A 71 7.56 -9.96 2.44
CA VAL A 71 7.15 -9.21 3.64
C VAL A 71 5.93 -9.85 4.28
N ALA A 72 4.83 -9.98 3.52
CA ALA A 72 3.59 -10.56 3.99
C ALA A 72 2.61 -10.85 2.84
N ASN A 73 1.69 -11.77 3.07
CA ASN A 73 0.43 -11.85 2.34
C ASN A 73 -0.63 -11.11 3.16
N LEU A 74 -1.12 -9.98 2.65
CA LEU A 74 -2.19 -9.23 3.28
C LEU A 74 -3.53 -9.77 2.75
N VAL A 75 -4.39 -10.24 3.65
CA VAL A 75 -5.73 -10.72 3.34
C VAL A 75 -6.71 -9.56 3.52
N TRP A 76 -7.32 -9.12 2.44
CA TRP A 76 -8.28 -8.02 2.43
C TRP A 76 -9.71 -8.54 2.37
N GLN A 77 -10.52 -8.20 3.38
CA GLN A 77 -11.95 -8.49 3.37
C GLN A 77 -12.69 -7.51 2.45
N LYS A 78 -12.73 -7.84 1.16
CA LYS A 78 -13.42 -7.06 0.13
C LYS A 78 -14.95 -7.06 0.31
N LYS A 79 -15.53 -8.12 0.86
CA LYS A 79 -16.99 -8.29 1.02
C LYS A 79 -17.36 -8.57 2.48
N ASN A 80 -18.52 -8.08 2.90
CA ASN A 80 -19.06 -8.38 4.24
C ASN A 80 -19.59 -9.80 4.37
N GLU A 81 -19.76 -10.26 5.60
CA GLU A 81 -20.35 -11.58 5.93
C GLU A 81 -21.74 -11.80 5.31
N GLY A 82 -22.54 -10.74 5.22
CA GLY A 82 -23.86 -10.77 4.57
C GLY A 82 -23.82 -10.85 3.03
N SER A 83 -22.65 -10.68 2.41
CA SER A 83 -22.48 -10.75 0.96
C SER A 83 -22.23 -12.19 0.47
N ALA A 84 -22.24 -12.37 -0.86
CA ALA A 84 -21.87 -13.61 -1.54
C ALA A 84 -22.77 -14.82 -1.16
N ALA A 85 -24.02 -14.58 -0.77
CA ALA A 85 -24.99 -15.62 -0.40
C ALA A 85 -25.30 -16.60 -1.54
N ASP A 86 -25.08 -16.17 -2.78
CA ASP A 86 -25.19 -16.91 -4.04
C ASP A 86 -23.95 -17.77 -4.36
N SER A 87 -22.92 -17.77 -3.50
CA SER A 87 -21.72 -18.57 -3.73
C SER A 87 -22.04 -20.07 -3.72
N LYS A 88 -21.55 -20.79 -4.73
CA LYS A 88 -21.87 -22.22 -4.95
C LYS A 88 -21.41 -23.15 -3.82
N PHE A 89 -20.25 -22.89 -3.22
CA PHE A 89 -19.64 -23.78 -2.23
C PHE A 89 -19.34 -23.06 -0.93
N LEU A 90 -18.51 -22.00 -1.00
CA LEU A 90 -18.10 -21.20 0.15
C LEU A 90 -18.22 -19.72 -0.21
N LYS A 91 -18.61 -18.91 0.78
CA LYS A 91 -18.60 -17.45 0.64
C LYS A 91 -17.16 -16.95 0.55
N VAL A 92 -16.71 -16.61 -0.66
CA VAL A 92 -15.40 -15.98 -0.87
C VAL A 92 -15.54 -14.48 -0.66
N LEU A 93 -15.08 -14.03 0.51
CA LEU A 93 -15.19 -12.65 0.98
C LEU A 93 -13.89 -11.85 0.88
N THR A 94 -12.79 -12.54 0.60
CA THR A 94 -11.43 -12.01 0.72
C THR A 94 -10.70 -12.00 -0.63
N GLU A 95 -9.76 -11.07 -0.77
CA GLU A 95 -8.72 -11.05 -1.80
C GLU A 95 -7.36 -10.92 -1.13
N HIS A 96 -6.28 -11.08 -1.89
CA HIS A 96 -4.92 -11.04 -1.41
C HIS A 96 -4.18 -9.80 -1.91
N VAL A 97 -3.21 -9.32 -1.12
CA VAL A 97 -2.20 -8.35 -1.54
C VAL A 97 -0.84 -8.89 -1.14
N LEU A 98 -0.05 -9.30 -2.12
CA LEU A 98 1.32 -9.75 -1.89
C LEU A 98 2.22 -8.54 -1.68
N ALA A 99 2.98 -8.53 -0.58
CA ALA A 99 3.94 -7.49 -0.25
C ALA A 99 5.37 -8.04 -0.30
N TYR A 100 6.22 -7.41 -1.11
CA TYR A 100 7.64 -7.72 -1.23
C TYR A 100 8.48 -6.46 -1.06
N SER A 101 9.62 -6.60 -0.41
CA SER A 101 10.64 -5.55 -0.34
C SER A 101 11.66 -5.74 -1.45
N LYS A 102 12.39 -4.69 -1.82
CA LYS A 102 13.59 -4.86 -2.65
C LYS A 102 14.73 -5.52 -1.86
N ASN A 103 14.89 -5.10 -0.61
CA ASN A 103 15.80 -5.71 0.36
C ASN A 103 15.19 -5.60 1.77
N ILE A 104 14.82 -6.74 2.35
CA ILE A 104 14.09 -6.76 3.63
C ILE A 104 14.93 -6.23 4.79
N GLN A 105 16.25 -6.34 4.71
CA GLN A 105 17.17 -5.86 5.74
C GLN A 105 17.18 -4.32 5.84
N HIS A 106 16.81 -3.63 4.75
CA HIS A 106 16.69 -2.18 4.71
C HIS A 106 15.25 -1.67 4.87
N LEU A 107 14.25 -2.56 4.88
CA LEU A 107 12.85 -2.17 4.98
C LEU A 107 12.52 -1.70 6.41
N THR A 108 11.96 -0.50 6.52
CA THR A 108 11.30 -0.03 7.74
C THR A 108 9.81 0.15 7.48
N THR A 109 8.98 -0.32 8.42
CA THR A 109 7.53 -0.11 8.36
C THR A 109 7.07 0.89 9.39
N ASN A 110 6.03 1.63 9.04
CA ASN A 110 5.41 2.60 9.91
C ASN A 110 4.56 1.90 11.00
N ILE A 111 4.20 2.67 12.01
CA ILE A 111 3.18 2.34 13.01
C ILE A 111 2.02 3.32 12.85
N TYR A 112 0.83 2.91 13.24
CA TYR A 112 -0.35 3.78 13.16
C TYR A 112 -1.05 3.90 14.50
N ALA A 113 -1.72 5.03 14.70
CA ALA A 113 -2.60 5.25 15.84
C ALA A 113 -3.72 4.22 15.83
N ARG A 114 -3.76 3.36 16.85
CA ARG A 114 -4.78 2.35 16.99
C ARG A 114 -6.12 3.03 17.26
N ASN A 115 -7.18 2.55 16.60
CA ASN A 115 -8.53 2.91 17.00
C ASN A 115 -8.82 2.36 18.40
N ILE A 116 -8.79 3.24 19.40
CA ILE A 116 -9.08 2.93 20.80
C ILE A 116 -10.59 2.90 21.10
N ASN A 117 -11.44 3.25 20.15
CA ASN A 117 -12.90 3.20 20.23
C ASN A 117 -13.47 1.97 19.47
N ASP A 118 -12.66 0.93 19.29
CA ASP A 118 -13.00 -0.35 18.64
C ASP A 118 -13.91 -1.26 19.49
N GLY A 119 -14.41 -0.78 20.63
CA GLY A 119 -15.21 -1.56 21.58
C GLY A 119 -14.41 -2.52 22.47
N SER A 120 -13.08 -2.54 22.36
CA SER A 120 -12.23 -3.41 23.19
C SER A 120 -12.12 -2.95 24.65
N TYR A 121 -12.31 -1.65 24.92
CA TYR A 121 -12.35 -1.06 26.26
C TYR A 121 -13.80 -1.01 26.77
N LYS A 122 -14.18 -2.03 27.56
CA LYS A 122 -15.57 -2.31 27.94
C LYS A 122 -15.99 -1.74 29.29
N PHE A 123 -15.04 -1.43 30.15
CA PHE A 123 -15.30 -1.04 31.53
C PHE A 123 -14.95 0.42 31.77
N SER A 124 -15.53 1.02 32.81
CA SER A 124 -15.27 2.39 33.24
C SER A 124 -15.24 2.44 34.76
N ASP A 125 -14.59 3.47 35.28
CA ASP A 125 -14.52 3.79 36.70
C ASP A 125 -14.46 5.32 36.89
N GLU A 126 -14.23 5.78 38.12
CA GLU A 126 -14.18 7.19 38.49
C GLU A 126 -13.12 8.00 37.70
N TYR A 127 -12.13 7.35 37.09
CA TYR A 127 -11.07 8.01 36.32
C TYR A 127 -11.40 8.18 34.83
N ILE A 128 -12.64 7.92 34.39
CA ILE A 128 -13.01 7.93 32.97
C ILE A 128 -12.65 9.23 32.24
N GLN A 129 -12.71 10.38 32.90
CA GLN A 129 -12.39 11.67 32.29
C GLN A 129 -10.88 11.82 31.99
N GLU A 130 -10.03 11.24 32.82
CA GLU A 130 -8.57 11.38 32.71
C GLU A 130 -7.94 10.19 31.96
N ARG A 131 -8.37 8.97 32.29
CA ARG A 131 -7.79 7.71 31.81
C ARG A 131 -8.59 7.07 30.68
N GLY A 132 -9.88 7.41 30.55
CA GLY A 132 -10.81 6.78 29.61
C GLY A 132 -11.36 5.45 30.11
N LYS A 133 -12.03 4.70 29.23
CA LYS A 133 -12.46 3.33 29.52
C LYS A 133 -11.25 2.39 29.64
N TYR A 134 -11.43 1.24 30.30
CA TYR A 134 -10.40 0.22 30.43
C TYR A 134 -10.85 -1.16 29.97
N ARG A 135 -9.88 -2.03 29.75
CA ARG A 135 -10.05 -3.48 29.60
C ARG A 135 -9.24 -4.21 30.65
N LEU A 136 -9.69 -5.41 31.02
CA LEU A 136 -8.97 -6.25 31.96
C LEU A 136 -7.95 -7.11 31.21
N VAL A 137 -6.72 -7.12 31.69
CA VAL A 137 -5.64 -7.98 31.22
C VAL A 137 -5.21 -8.84 32.40
N GLN A 138 -5.25 -10.16 32.23
CA GLN A 138 -4.85 -11.09 33.28
C GLN A 138 -3.37 -10.88 33.65
N LEU A 139 -3.11 -10.76 34.96
CA LEU A 139 -1.80 -10.37 35.47
C LEU A 139 -0.81 -11.53 35.43
N ASP A 140 -1.25 -12.77 35.60
CA ASP A 140 -0.42 -13.97 35.41
C ASP A 140 -0.37 -14.41 33.94
N PHE A 141 0.76 -14.99 33.55
CA PHE A 141 0.97 -15.49 32.18
C PHE A 141 1.99 -16.63 32.15
N ALA A 142 1.67 -17.70 31.42
CA ALA A 142 2.45 -18.94 31.40
C ALA A 142 3.56 -19.00 30.34
N SER A 143 3.58 -18.06 29.37
CA SER A 143 4.47 -18.16 28.20
C SER A 143 5.69 -17.24 28.25
N LEU A 144 5.99 -16.66 29.42
CA LEU A 144 7.19 -15.87 29.65
C LEU A 144 8.23 -16.70 30.39
N THR A 145 9.51 -16.37 30.20
CA THR A 145 10.60 -17.02 30.93
C THR A 145 10.33 -16.93 32.43
N TRP A 146 10.33 -18.05 33.14
CA TRP A 146 10.06 -18.05 34.58
C TRP A 146 11.15 -17.23 35.31
N SER A 147 10.75 -16.55 36.39
CA SER A 147 11.70 -15.86 37.26
C SER A 147 11.15 -15.83 38.68
N LYS A 148 11.99 -16.19 39.65
CA LYS A 148 11.65 -16.15 41.08
C LYS A 148 11.07 -14.79 41.52
N GLY A 149 11.66 -13.68 41.06
CA GLY A 149 11.22 -12.32 41.41
C GLY A 149 9.82 -11.93 40.93
N LEU A 150 9.24 -12.65 39.96
CA LEU A 150 7.88 -12.41 39.46
C LEU A 150 6.91 -13.56 39.78
N ASP A 151 7.29 -14.54 40.59
CA ASP A 151 6.41 -15.66 40.95
C ASP A 151 6.25 -15.71 42.48
N TYR A 152 5.53 -14.73 43.03
CA TYR A 152 5.36 -14.55 44.46
C TYR A 152 3.87 -14.64 44.86
N PRO A 153 3.52 -15.07 46.08
CA PRO A 153 2.13 -15.01 46.53
C PRO A 153 1.66 -13.56 46.66
N ILE A 154 0.44 -13.28 46.20
CA ILE A 154 -0.24 -12.00 46.41
C ILE A 154 -1.30 -12.20 47.46
N GLU A 155 -1.17 -11.53 48.60
CA GLU A 155 -2.20 -11.52 49.63
C GLU A 155 -3.08 -10.29 49.47
N TYR A 156 -4.39 -10.49 49.40
CA TYR A 156 -5.38 -9.40 49.31
C TYR A 156 -6.70 -9.84 49.95
N ASN A 157 -7.22 -9.02 50.87
CA ASN A 157 -8.46 -9.30 51.63
C ASN A 157 -8.50 -10.70 52.26
N GLY A 158 -7.39 -11.15 52.86
CA GLY A 158 -7.30 -12.46 53.52
C GLY A 158 -7.22 -13.67 52.57
N LYS A 159 -7.16 -13.44 51.24
CA LYS A 159 -6.96 -14.49 50.23
C LYS A 159 -5.57 -14.39 49.61
N ILE A 160 -4.95 -15.55 49.35
CA ILE A 160 -3.67 -15.64 48.67
C ILE A 160 -3.88 -16.09 47.22
N TYR A 161 -3.28 -15.36 46.29
CA TYR A 161 -3.29 -15.63 44.86
C TYR A 161 -1.90 -16.06 44.41
N TYR A 162 -1.85 -17.11 43.60
CA TYR A 162 -0.63 -17.64 43.00
C TYR A 162 -0.71 -17.52 41.48
N ALA A 163 0.42 -17.26 40.81
CA ALA A 163 0.44 -17.25 39.36
C ALA A 163 0.05 -18.64 38.83
N GLY A 164 -0.89 -18.70 37.88
CA GLY A 164 -1.50 -19.94 37.40
C GLY A 164 -2.67 -20.44 38.27
N GLY A 165 -2.86 -19.87 39.46
CA GLY A 165 -4.00 -20.15 40.35
C GLY A 165 -3.84 -21.41 41.21
N SER A 166 -2.63 -21.93 41.40
CA SER A 166 -2.38 -23.14 42.21
C SER A 166 -1.16 -22.96 43.11
N GLN A 167 -1.37 -23.15 44.41
CA GLN A 167 -0.33 -23.14 45.43
C GLN A 167 0.66 -24.30 45.22
N GLU A 168 0.15 -25.50 44.96
CA GLU A 168 0.97 -26.70 44.72
C GLU A 168 1.92 -26.49 43.54
N LYS A 169 1.41 -25.95 42.43
CA LYS A 169 2.24 -25.63 41.25
C LYS A 169 3.26 -24.54 41.56
N TRP A 170 2.88 -23.53 42.33
CA TRP A 170 3.82 -22.50 42.78
C TRP A 170 4.95 -23.08 43.64
N GLN A 171 4.64 -23.97 44.59
CA GLN A 171 5.62 -24.67 45.42
C GLN A 171 6.56 -25.53 44.58
N ALA A 172 6.03 -26.30 43.63
CA ALA A 172 6.83 -27.11 42.72
C ALA A 172 7.84 -26.26 41.93
N ARG A 173 7.40 -25.11 41.39
CA ARG A 173 8.31 -24.18 40.70
C ARG A 173 9.43 -23.67 41.61
N HIS A 174 9.12 -23.39 42.88
CA HIS A 174 10.10 -22.93 43.86
C HIS A 174 11.05 -24.03 44.37
N GLN A 175 10.71 -25.29 44.13
CA GLN A 175 11.58 -26.45 44.37
C GLN A 175 12.44 -26.81 43.13
N GLY A 176 12.39 -26.00 42.07
CA GLY A 176 13.13 -26.23 40.83
C GLY A 176 12.36 -27.03 39.78
N ASN A 177 11.12 -27.44 40.05
CA ASN A 177 10.25 -28.09 39.07
C ASN A 177 9.44 -27.04 38.29
N HIS A 178 10.13 -26.34 37.39
CA HIS A 178 9.51 -25.36 36.49
C HIS A 178 10.05 -25.51 35.06
N ALA A 179 9.24 -25.13 34.08
CA ALA A 179 9.71 -25.00 32.71
C ALA A 179 10.52 -23.71 32.52
N VAL A 180 11.26 -23.60 31.41
CA VAL A 180 11.91 -22.33 31.02
C VAL A 180 10.86 -21.23 30.87
N LYS A 181 9.72 -21.54 30.24
CA LYS A 181 8.53 -20.68 30.17
C LYS A 181 7.46 -21.27 31.07
N ASP A 182 7.08 -20.53 32.11
CA ASP A 182 6.12 -20.99 33.11
C ASP A 182 5.32 -19.82 33.68
N TRP A 183 4.36 -20.11 34.56
CA TRP A 183 3.53 -19.13 35.24
C TRP A 183 4.37 -18.16 36.09
N ARG A 184 4.18 -16.87 35.80
CA ARG A 184 4.65 -15.75 36.60
C ARG A 184 3.68 -14.60 36.48
N TRP A 185 3.74 -13.65 37.40
CA TRP A 185 3.11 -12.35 37.25
C TRP A 185 3.83 -11.52 36.18
N ARG A 186 3.08 -10.64 35.52
CA ARG A 186 3.64 -9.65 34.59
C ARG A 186 4.31 -8.49 35.32
N TRP A 187 3.92 -8.21 36.56
CA TRP A 187 4.40 -7.09 37.37
C TRP A 187 5.21 -7.60 38.55
N ALA A 188 6.28 -6.87 38.90
CA ALA A 188 7.02 -7.07 40.14
C ALA A 188 6.21 -6.57 41.35
N ARG A 189 6.59 -7.00 42.55
CA ARG A 189 5.86 -6.68 43.79
C ARG A 189 5.61 -5.19 43.96
N GLN A 190 6.66 -4.38 43.86
CA GLN A 190 6.56 -2.91 43.95
C GLN A 190 5.57 -2.32 42.93
N LYS A 191 5.53 -2.86 41.70
CA LYS A 191 4.63 -2.38 40.66
C LYS A 191 3.18 -2.82 40.91
N LEU A 192 2.98 -4.02 41.45
CA LEU A 192 1.68 -4.49 41.91
C LEU A 192 1.14 -3.61 43.03
N ASP A 193 1.96 -3.32 44.05
CA ASP A 193 1.55 -2.49 45.19
C ASP A 193 1.12 -1.09 44.72
N TRP A 194 1.93 -0.42 43.89
CA TRP A 194 1.54 0.82 43.21
C TRP A 194 0.21 0.68 42.44
N GLY A 195 0.02 -0.45 41.76
CA GLY A 195 -1.18 -0.73 40.99
C GLY A 195 -2.44 -0.87 41.83
N ILE A 196 -2.33 -1.47 43.01
CA ILE A 196 -3.42 -1.58 43.98
C ILE A 196 -3.76 -0.18 44.50
N GLU A 197 -2.75 0.57 44.94
CA GLU A 197 -2.90 1.94 45.46
C GLU A 197 -3.52 2.91 44.46
N ASN A 198 -3.18 2.78 43.17
CA ASN A 198 -3.64 3.70 42.11
C ASN A 198 -4.88 3.20 41.35
N GLY A 199 -5.52 2.12 41.81
CA GLY A 199 -6.75 1.58 41.23
C GLY A 199 -6.56 0.87 39.88
N PHE A 200 -5.34 0.45 39.54
CA PHE A 200 -5.01 -0.31 38.32
C PHE A 200 -5.14 -1.82 38.47
N ILE A 201 -5.31 -2.35 39.68
CA ILE A 201 -5.47 -3.79 39.92
C ILE A 201 -6.91 -4.13 40.27
N VAL A 202 -7.41 -5.25 39.74
CA VAL A 202 -8.74 -5.79 40.04
C VAL A 202 -8.60 -7.27 40.38
N PHE A 203 -9.13 -7.65 41.53
CA PHE A 203 -9.27 -9.04 41.96
C PHE A 203 -10.69 -9.51 41.61
N LYS A 204 -10.82 -10.49 40.71
CA LYS A 204 -12.12 -10.98 40.25
C LYS A 204 -12.05 -12.46 39.89
N ASN A 205 -13.06 -13.24 40.28
CA ASN A 205 -13.18 -14.66 39.96
C ASN A 205 -11.88 -15.44 40.27
N GLU A 206 -11.33 -15.23 41.47
CA GLU A 206 -10.09 -15.87 41.94
C GLU A 206 -8.83 -15.57 41.12
N ARG A 207 -8.88 -14.55 40.26
CA ARG A 207 -7.77 -14.11 39.42
C ARG A 207 -7.46 -12.63 39.65
N VAL A 208 -6.23 -12.26 39.29
CA VAL A 208 -5.73 -10.89 39.39
C VAL A 208 -5.62 -10.31 37.99
N TYR A 209 -6.15 -9.12 37.79
CA TYR A 209 -6.13 -8.40 36.52
C TYR A 209 -5.51 -7.03 36.70
N SER A 210 -4.76 -6.56 35.69
CA SER A 210 -4.47 -5.15 35.52
C SER A 210 -5.52 -4.49 34.63
N LYS A 211 -5.94 -3.28 34.96
CA LYS A 211 -6.71 -2.38 34.10
C LYS A 211 -5.76 -1.75 33.09
N GLN A 212 -6.04 -1.94 31.81
CA GLN A 212 -5.39 -1.20 30.73
C GLN A 212 -6.35 -0.15 30.20
N TYR A 213 -6.03 1.12 30.40
CA TYR A 213 -6.87 2.27 30.05
C TYR A 213 -6.64 2.76 28.61
N GLN A 214 -7.60 3.51 28.06
CA GLN A 214 -7.52 4.08 26.71
C GLN A 214 -6.39 5.10 26.57
N PHE A 215 -6.32 6.07 27.50
CA PHE A 215 -5.49 7.27 27.32
C PHE A 215 -4.19 7.28 28.14
N VAL A 216 -4.02 6.34 29.07
CA VAL A 216 -2.82 6.24 29.90
C VAL A 216 -2.18 4.85 29.85
N ASP A 217 -0.87 4.81 30.06
CA ASP A 217 -0.10 3.58 30.21
C ASP A 217 -0.29 2.97 31.61
N ASN A 218 0.42 1.87 31.86
CA ASN A 218 0.39 1.21 33.16
C ASN A 218 1.20 1.95 34.22
N ASN A 219 1.64 3.19 33.99
CA ASN A 219 2.29 4.10 34.95
C ASN A 219 1.48 5.41 35.13
N ASN A 220 0.23 5.43 34.65
CA ASN A 220 -0.65 6.60 34.64
C ASN A 220 -0.10 7.79 33.82
N GLN A 221 0.75 7.53 32.83
CA GLN A 221 1.26 8.53 31.90
C GLN A 221 0.41 8.56 30.63
N LYS A 222 0.10 9.75 30.12
CA LYS A 222 -0.65 9.91 28.87
C LYS A 222 0.11 9.26 27.72
N ILE A 223 -0.61 8.48 26.92
CA ILE A 223 -0.05 7.82 25.73
C ILE A 223 -1.03 7.82 24.57
N GLU A 224 -0.48 7.84 23.37
CA GLU A 224 -1.20 7.45 22.17
C GLU A 224 -0.98 5.95 21.92
N ARG A 225 -2.07 5.18 21.81
CA ARG A 225 -1.98 3.75 21.54
C ARG A 225 -1.60 3.57 20.07
N VAL A 226 -0.41 3.03 19.81
CA VAL A 226 0.05 2.70 18.46
C VAL A 226 -0.01 1.20 18.21
N SER A 227 -0.12 0.81 16.94
CA SER A 227 -0.04 -0.58 16.49
C SER A 227 0.79 -0.71 15.21
N LYS A 228 1.36 -1.90 15.01
CA LYS A 228 1.84 -2.31 13.69
C LYS A 228 0.65 -2.62 12.78
N PHE A 229 0.85 -2.43 11.48
CA PHE A 229 -0.09 -2.81 10.43
C PHE A 229 -0.39 -4.32 10.50
N SER A 230 -1.66 -4.67 10.35
CA SER A 230 -2.15 -6.05 10.33
C SER A 230 -2.05 -6.62 8.91
N ASN A 231 -1.70 -7.90 8.80
CA ASN A 231 -1.85 -8.62 7.52
C ASN A 231 -3.31 -9.02 7.25
N LEU A 232 -4.23 -8.80 8.19
CA LEU A 232 -5.67 -8.89 7.95
C LEU A 232 -6.25 -7.48 7.85
N ILE A 233 -6.72 -7.13 6.66
CA ILE A 233 -7.28 -5.82 6.32
C ILE A 233 -8.81 -5.92 6.34
N LEU A 234 -9.40 -5.38 7.41
CA LEU A 234 -10.85 -5.29 7.59
C LEU A 234 -11.41 -3.89 7.30
N LEU A 235 -10.52 -2.94 6.99
CA LEU A 235 -10.91 -1.60 6.57
C LEU A 235 -11.23 -1.61 5.07
N ALA A 236 -12.28 -0.88 4.71
CA ALA A 236 -12.75 -0.66 3.36
C ALA A 236 -13.23 -1.90 2.60
N GLN A 237 -14.48 -1.88 2.13
CA GLN A 237 -15.05 -2.91 1.28
C GLN A 237 -14.99 -2.51 -0.21
N GLY A 238 -15.05 -3.48 -1.12
CA GLY A 238 -15.05 -3.21 -2.56
C GLY A 238 -16.23 -2.35 -3.03
N THR A 239 -17.36 -2.37 -2.31
CA THR A 239 -18.52 -1.51 -2.57
C THR A 239 -18.21 -0.03 -2.33
N GLU A 240 -17.31 0.29 -1.41
CA GLU A 240 -16.89 1.67 -1.13
C GLU A 240 -16.20 2.29 -2.33
N GLY A 241 -15.31 1.56 -3.01
CA GLY A 241 -14.67 2.05 -4.25
C GLY A 241 -15.68 2.39 -5.35
N THR A 242 -16.76 1.59 -5.46
CA THR A 242 -17.86 1.88 -6.39
C THR A 242 -18.61 3.15 -5.99
N GLN A 243 -18.86 3.34 -4.69
CA GLN A 243 -19.55 4.51 -4.18
C GLN A 243 -18.71 5.79 -4.31
N GLU A 244 -17.42 5.71 -4.02
CA GLU A 244 -16.46 6.79 -4.25
C GLU A 244 -16.48 7.22 -5.72
N GLN A 245 -16.48 6.27 -6.66
CA GLN A 245 -16.58 6.59 -8.08
C GLN A 245 -17.89 7.29 -8.42
N LYS A 246 -19.04 6.81 -7.93
CA LYS A 246 -20.36 7.44 -8.16
C LYS A 246 -20.44 8.86 -7.60
N ASN A 247 -19.61 9.20 -6.62
CA ASN A 247 -19.54 10.56 -6.10
C ASN A 247 -18.71 11.48 -7.02
N ILE A 248 -17.80 10.93 -7.83
CA ILE A 248 -16.92 11.67 -8.74
C ILE A 248 -17.52 11.75 -10.16
N PHE A 249 -18.13 10.66 -10.63
CA PHE A 249 -18.70 10.54 -11.97
C PHE A 249 -20.22 10.47 -11.93
N PRO A 250 -20.93 11.05 -12.91
CA PRO A 250 -22.40 11.00 -12.97
C PRO A 250 -22.94 9.60 -13.24
N THR A 251 -22.15 8.75 -13.89
CA THR A 251 -22.50 7.38 -14.24
C THR A 251 -21.41 6.41 -13.78
N LYS A 252 -21.72 5.11 -13.79
CA LYS A 252 -20.72 4.07 -13.57
C LYS A 252 -19.78 4.04 -14.78
N VAL A 253 -18.50 4.34 -14.56
CA VAL A 253 -17.48 4.40 -15.63
C VAL A 253 -16.43 3.29 -15.52
N PHE A 254 -16.29 2.63 -14.37
CA PHE A 254 -15.36 1.51 -14.16
C PHE A 254 -15.99 0.45 -13.28
N ASP A 255 -15.73 -0.83 -13.57
CA ASP A 255 -16.43 -1.92 -12.88
C ASP A 255 -15.92 -2.21 -11.47
N HIS A 256 -14.59 -2.19 -11.29
CA HIS A 256 -13.96 -2.70 -10.08
C HIS A 256 -12.89 -1.74 -9.54
N PRO A 257 -13.22 -0.47 -9.24
CA PRO A 257 -12.27 0.45 -8.64
C PRO A 257 -11.89 -0.03 -7.24
N LYS A 258 -10.60 0.02 -6.91
CA LYS A 258 -10.15 -0.21 -5.52
C LYS A 258 -10.60 0.98 -4.65
N PRO A 259 -10.99 0.75 -3.38
CA PRO A 259 -11.31 1.83 -2.44
C PRO A 259 -10.09 2.69 -2.11
N ILE A 260 -10.28 3.99 -1.89
CA ILE A 260 -9.19 4.91 -1.53
C ILE A 260 -8.54 4.48 -0.21
N GLU A 261 -9.33 4.13 0.80
CA GLU A 261 -8.81 3.75 2.13
C GLU A 261 -7.91 2.51 2.11
N LEU A 262 -8.18 1.53 1.23
CA LEU A 262 -7.29 0.39 1.03
C LEU A 262 -5.92 0.86 0.52
N ILE A 263 -5.89 1.71 -0.50
CA ILE A 263 -4.62 2.18 -1.08
C ILE A 263 -3.87 3.09 -0.08
N LYS A 264 -4.59 3.92 0.68
CA LYS A 264 -4.01 4.72 1.76
C LYS A 264 -3.35 3.84 2.82
N TYR A 265 -4.00 2.76 3.22
CA TYR A 265 -3.44 1.79 4.17
C TYR A 265 -2.13 1.22 3.65
N LEU A 266 -2.08 0.78 2.38
CA LEU A 266 -0.88 0.22 1.76
C LEU A 266 0.26 1.24 1.66
N ILE A 267 -0.02 2.47 1.22
CA ILE A 267 0.99 3.54 1.12
C ILE A 267 1.57 3.87 2.51
N ASN A 268 0.72 3.94 3.54
CA ASN A 268 1.14 4.29 4.90
C ASN A 268 1.93 3.20 5.62
N ILE A 269 1.99 1.97 5.11
CA ILE A 269 2.90 0.94 5.63
C ILE A 269 4.35 1.43 5.53
N HIS A 270 4.71 2.21 4.50
CA HIS A 270 6.02 2.80 4.38
C HIS A 270 6.06 4.18 5.09
N PRO A 271 7.01 4.45 6.00
CA PRO A 271 6.99 5.65 6.84
C PRO A 271 7.36 6.96 6.10
N ASN A 272 7.95 6.85 4.90
CA ASN A 272 8.43 8.02 4.15
C ASN A 272 7.28 8.84 3.53
N LYS A 273 6.97 9.99 4.15
CA LYS A 273 5.98 10.96 3.67
C LYS A 273 6.39 11.75 2.41
N ASN A 274 7.59 11.52 1.88
CA ASN A 274 8.10 12.09 0.63
C ASN A 274 8.39 10.98 -0.41
N ALA A 275 7.77 9.81 -0.24
CA ALA A 275 7.97 8.68 -1.13
C ALA A 275 7.51 8.99 -2.57
N LYS A 276 8.11 8.27 -3.52
CA LYS A 276 7.64 8.20 -4.91
C LYS A 276 6.79 6.93 -5.06
N ILE A 277 5.53 7.09 -5.46
CA ILE A 277 4.58 5.98 -5.66
C ILE A 277 4.43 5.73 -7.15
N LEU A 278 4.64 4.49 -7.58
CA LEU A 278 4.41 4.05 -8.94
C LEU A 278 3.27 3.04 -8.96
N ASP A 279 2.27 3.30 -9.80
CA ASP A 279 1.21 2.34 -10.12
C ASP A 279 1.14 2.18 -11.64
N PHE A 280 1.66 1.06 -12.13
CA PHE A 280 1.72 0.75 -13.56
C PHE A 280 0.52 -0.09 -14.05
N PHE A 281 -0.53 -0.19 -13.23
CA PHE A 281 -1.85 -0.73 -13.58
C PHE A 281 -2.95 0.19 -13.01
N ALA A 282 -2.83 1.50 -13.27
CA ALA A 282 -3.55 2.52 -12.52
C ALA A 282 -5.09 2.44 -12.61
N GLY A 283 -5.63 1.88 -13.70
CA GLY A 283 -7.06 1.65 -13.87
C GLY A 283 -7.87 2.92 -13.62
N SER A 284 -8.75 2.92 -12.62
CA SER A 284 -9.58 4.09 -12.29
C SER A 284 -8.82 5.28 -11.70
N GLY A 285 -7.51 5.22 -11.45
CA GLY A 285 -6.73 6.31 -10.85
C GLY A 285 -6.89 6.45 -9.33
N THR A 286 -7.25 5.36 -8.64
CA THR A 286 -7.42 5.37 -7.17
C THR A 286 -6.12 5.75 -6.46
N THR A 287 -4.97 5.24 -6.92
CA THR A 287 -3.67 5.49 -6.29
C THR A 287 -3.29 6.98 -6.25
N GLY A 288 -3.48 7.71 -7.35
CA GLY A 288 -3.22 9.16 -7.37
C GLY A 288 -4.12 9.93 -6.40
N HIS A 289 -5.41 9.57 -6.34
CA HIS A 289 -6.35 10.17 -5.38
C HIS A 289 -5.91 9.88 -3.93
N ALA A 290 -5.57 8.63 -3.61
CA ALA A 290 -5.12 8.24 -2.27
C ALA A 290 -3.85 9.01 -1.83
N VAL A 291 -2.91 9.24 -2.74
CA VAL A 291 -1.69 10.01 -2.46
C VAL A 291 -2.02 11.47 -2.09
N TRP A 292 -2.89 12.14 -2.86
CA TRP A 292 -3.30 13.51 -2.55
C TRP A 292 -4.07 13.62 -1.24
N GLU A 293 -4.94 12.65 -0.96
CA GLU A 293 -5.66 12.59 0.31
C GLU A 293 -4.69 12.41 1.49
N LEU A 294 -3.70 11.52 1.37
CA LEU A 294 -2.68 11.34 2.41
C LEU A 294 -1.86 12.60 2.65
N ASN A 295 -1.35 13.23 1.61
CA ASN A 295 -0.56 14.46 1.73
C ASN A 295 -1.37 15.57 2.44
N ARG A 296 -2.66 15.71 2.11
CA ARG A 296 -3.55 16.63 2.81
C ARG A 296 -3.75 16.27 4.28
N GLN A 297 -3.91 14.99 4.59
CA GLN A 297 -4.18 14.50 5.95
C GLN A 297 -2.97 14.62 6.87
N ASP A 298 -1.76 14.33 6.36
CA ASP A 298 -0.57 14.15 7.19
C ASP A 298 0.57 15.14 6.90
N GLY A 299 0.32 16.12 6.03
CA GLY A 299 1.28 17.14 5.61
C GLY A 299 2.45 16.61 4.76
N GLY A 300 2.34 15.40 4.21
CA GLY A 300 3.35 14.79 3.36
C GLY A 300 3.48 15.44 1.98
N ASN A 301 4.59 15.13 1.30
CA ASN A 301 4.87 15.54 -0.07
C ASN A 301 5.15 14.33 -0.97
N ARG A 302 4.35 13.27 -0.80
CA ARG A 302 4.43 12.09 -1.66
C ARG A 302 4.11 12.49 -3.10
N ILE A 303 4.84 11.94 -4.06
CA ILE A 303 4.57 12.13 -5.49
C ILE A 303 4.20 10.80 -6.13
N PHE A 304 3.37 10.83 -7.16
CA PHE A 304 2.95 9.61 -7.85
C PHE A 304 3.23 9.65 -9.34
N THR A 305 3.38 8.47 -9.92
CA THR A 305 3.37 8.21 -11.36
C THR A 305 2.37 7.10 -11.63
N LEU A 306 1.40 7.36 -12.50
CA LEU A 306 0.39 6.39 -12.91
C LEU A 306 0.66 6.01 -14.36
N VAL A 307 0.67 4.72 -14.65
CA VAL A 307 0.68 4.18 -16.00
C VAL A 307 -0.53 3.27 -16.16
N THR A 308 -1.28 3.48 -17.24
CA THR A 308 -2.40 2.61 -17.62
C THR A 308 -2.49 2.58 -19.14
N ASN A 309 -2.99 1.48 -19.69
CA ASN A 309 -3.36 1.47 -21.10
C ASN A 309 -4.58 2.40 -21.32
N ASN A 310 -4.72 2.92 -22.54
CA ASN A 310 -5.88 3.72 -22.92
C ASN A 310 -6.93 2.91 -23.69
N GLN A 311 -6.99 1.59 -23.48
CA GLN A 311 -8.05 0.77 -24.06
C GLN A 311 -9.40 1.23 -23.47
N ASN A 312 -10.45 1.28 -24.29
CA ASN A 312 -11.77 1.77 -23.90
C ASN A 312 -11.75 3.19 -23.27
N HIS A 313 -10.75 4.01 -23.64
CA HIS A 313 -10.53 5.35 -23.09
C HIS A 313 -10.35 5.38 -21.56
N ILE A 314 -9.83 4.30 -20.95
CA ILE A 314 -9.60 4.24 -19.50
C ILE A 314 -8.67 5.37 -19.05
N ALA A 315 -7.54 5.57 -19.72
CA ALA A 315 -6.57 6.59 -19.32
C ALA A 315 -7.17 7.99 -19.39
N THR A 316 -7.81 8.34 -20.51
CA THR A 316 -8.29 9.70 -20.76
C THR A 316 -9.62 10.00 -20.08
N ASN A 317 -10.62 9.11 -20.19
CA ASN A 317 -11.99 9.40 -19.77
C ASN A 317 -12.26 8.96 -18.33
N ILE A 318 -11.37 8.17 -17.73
CA ILE A 318 -11.55 7.64 -16.37
C ILE A 318 -10.40 8.07 -15.46
N THR A 319 -9.16 7.65 -15.73
CA THR A 319 -8.02 7.92 -14.85
C THR A 319 -7.73 9.41 -14.75
N TYR A 320 -7.51 10.05 -15.90
CA TYR A 320 -7.26 11.49 -16.00
C TYR A 320 -8.47 12.28 -15.50
N GLU A 321 -9.66 11.99 -16.02
CA GLU A 321 -10.88 12.69 -15.64
C GLU A 321 -11.16 12.62 -14.13
N ARG A 322 -10.91 11.47 -13.47
CA ARG A 322 -11.03 11.36 -12.01
C ARG A 322 -10.11 12.34 -11.30
N LEU A 323 -8.83 12.34 -11.67
CA LEU A 323 -7.81 13.18 -11.02
C LEU A 323 -8.05 14.66 -11.31
N PHE A 324 -8.41 15.00 -12.55
CA PHE A 324 -8.78 16.35 -12.94
C PHE A 324 -9.95 16.85 -12.10
N ARG A 325 -11.03 16.05 -11.97
CA ARG A 325 -12.21 16.40 -11.17
C ARG A 325 -11.85 16.74 -9.74
N VAL A 326 -11.17 15.82 -9.05
CA VAL A 326 -10.87 16.01 -7.62
C VAL A 326 -9.82 17.09 -7.38
N SER A 327 -8.94 17.35 -8.35
CA SER A 327 -7.96 18.42 -8.26
C SER A 327 -8.58 19.81 -8.45
N ASN A 328 -9.47 19.96 -9.44
CA ASN A 328 -10.03 21.24 -9.86
C ASN A 328 -11.42 21.55 -9.26
N GLY A 329 -12.12 20.55 -8.71
CA GLY A 329 -13.48 20.72 -8.21
C GLY A 329 -14.55 20.78 -9.30
N LYS A 330 -14.19 20.51 -10.56
CA LYS A 330 -15.11 20.42 -11.71
C LYS A 330 -14.59 19.42 -12.72
N GLY A 331 -15.47 18.84 -13.53
CA GLY A 331 -15.07 18.00 -14.67
C GLY A 331 -14.43 18.81 -15.79
N THR A 332 -13.80 18.12 -16.74
CA THR A 332 -13.11 18.76 -17.88
C THR A 332 -14.06 19.55 -18.78
N GLU A 333 -15.35 19.23 -18.80
CA GLU A 333 -16.40 20.00 -19.49
C GLU A 333 -17.16 20.93 -18.51
N ASN A 334 -16.50 21.34 -17.42
CA ASN A 334 -17.05 22.17 -16.35
C ASN A 334 -18.27 21.58 -15.61
N GLN A 335 -18.44 20.25 -15.60
CA GLN A 335 -19.56 19.63 -14.89
C GLN A 335 -19.34 19.61 -13.38
N GLU A 336 -20.40 19.90 -12.61
CA GLU A 336 -20.43 19.67 -11.16
C GLU A 336 -20.58 18.18 -10.83
N PHE A 337 -20.18 17.78 -9.62
CA PHE A 337 -20.27 16.39 -9.15
C PHE A 337 -20.36 16.31 -7.62
N ASN A 338 -20.88 15.19 -7.10
CA ASN A 338 -21.28 15.09 -5.69
C ASN A 338 -20.14 15.16 -4.68
N TRP A 339 -18.92 14.77 -5.06
CA TRP A 339 -17.76 14.75 -4.16
C TRP A 339 -17.41 16.16 -3.64
N THR A 340 -17.64 17.22 -4.42
CA THR A 340 -17.36 18.61 -4.00
C THR A 340 -18.27 19.11 -2.87
N LYS A 341 -19.43 18.47 -2.68
CA LYS A 341 -20.37 18.80 -1.58
C LYS A 341 -19.77 18.58 -0.20
N LYS A 342 -18.77 17.69 -0.09
CA LYS A 342 -18.14 17.30 1.18
C LYS A 342 -16.62 17.52 1.20
N ASN A 343 -16.02 17.83 0.05
CA ASN A 343 -14.57 17.89 -0.09
C ASN A 343 -14.16 19.16 -0.84
N LYS A 344 -13.00 19.69 -0.47
CA LYS A 344 -12.35 20.78 -1.20
C LYS A 344 -11.44 20.23 -2.30
N PRO A 345 -11.32 20.91 -3.45
CA PRO A 345 -10.38 20.51 -4.51
C PRO A 345 -8.93 20.41 -3.99
N TYR A 346 -8.13 19.50 -4.56
CA TYR A 346 -6.73 19.32 -4.13
C TYR A 346 -5.78 20.41 -4.65
N LEU A 347 -6.16 21.11 -5.73
CA LEU A 347 -5.35 22.18 -6.35
C LEU A 347 -3.94 21.69 -6.70
N GLN A 348 -3.87 20.55 -7.38
CA GLN A 348 -2.64 19.86 -7.77
C GLN A 348 -2.50 19.83 -9.29
N ASN A 349 -1.28 20.02 -9.79
CA ASN A 349 -1.01 19.94 -11.21
C ASN A 349 -0.73 18.49 -11.62
N LEU A 350 -1.29 18.07 -12.76
CA LEU A 350 -1.08 16.73 -13.31
C LEU A 350 -0.36 16.85 -14.65
N LYS A 351 0.88 16.35 -14.73
CA LYS A 351 1.56 16.20 -16.02
C LYS A 351 1.08 14.92 -16.70
N VAL A 352 0.56 15.03 -17.92
CA VAL A 352 0.01 13.90 -18.69
C VAL A 352 0.84 13.67 -19.95
N PHE A 353 1.20 12.41 -20.19
CA PHE A 353 2.01 11.99 -21.33
C PHE A 353 1.34 10.83 -22.05
N ASP A 354 1.38 10.84 -23.37
CA ASP A 354 1.01 9.70 -24.20
C ASP A 354 2.25 8.97 -24.68
N ILE A 355 2.16 7.64 -24.77
CA ILE A 355 3.19 6.87 -25.46
C ILE A 355 2.92 6.95 -26.96
N CYS A 356 3.83 7.57 -27.72
CA CYS A 356 3.80 7.65 -29.17
C CYS A 356 4.79 6.65 -29.77
N TYR A 357 4.33 5.84 -30.71
CA TYR A 357 5.23 4.97 -31.47
C TYR A 357 5.64 5.69 -32.75
N HIS A 358 6.94 5.92 -32.91
CA HIS A 358 7.49 6.46 -34.14
C HIS A 358 7.97 5.31 -35.03
N ASN A 359 7.64 5.39 -36.32
CA ASN A 359 8.17 4.44 -37.30
C ASN A 359 9.68 4.66 -37.43
N THR A 360 10.48 3.64 -37.12
CA THR A 360 11.94 3.68 -37.25
C THR A 360 12.41 3.66 -38.70
N GLN A 361 11.51 3.59 -39.69
CA GLN A 361 11.83 3.80 -41.12
C GLN A 361 12.33 5.22 -41.44
N ILE A 362 12.36 6.14 -40.46
CA ILE A 362 13.17 7.37 -40.55
C ILE A 362 14.66 7.04 -40.83
N PHE A 363 15.12 5.82 -40.51
CA PHE A 363 16.46 5.32 -40.82
C PHE A 363 16.52 4.38 -42.05
N ASP A 364 15.41 4.17 -42.75
CA ASP A 364 15.37 3.36 -43.97
C ASP A 364 15.48 4.31 -45.16
N SER A 365 16.59 4.27 -45.90
CA SER A 365 16.91 5.16 -47.04
C SER A 365 15.88 5.10 -48.18
N LYS A 366 14.86 4.24 -48.06
CA LYS A 366 13.80 4.03 -49.03
C LYS A 366 12.46 4.67 -48.67
N SER A 367 12.31 5.29 -47.50
CA SER A 367 11.03 5.89 -47.07
C SER A 367 10.73 7.26 -47.70
N GLY A 368 11.67 7.83 -48.46
CA GLY A 368 11.43 9.02 -49.29
C GLY A 368 11.20 10.33 -48.52
N LEU A 369 11.42 10.35 -47.21
CA LEU A 369 11.34 11.56 -46.39
C LEU A 369 12.67 12.34 -46.31
N TYR A 370 13.81 11.68 -46.59
CA TYR A 370 15.12 12.29 -46.76
C TYR A 370 15.91 11.52 -47.82
N SER A 371 16.69 12.22 -48.62
CA SER A 371 17.62 11.62 -49.58
C SER A 371 18.85 11.04 -48.87
N GLU A 372 19.47 9.99 -49.41
CA GLU A 372 20.73 9.42 -48.84
C GLU A 372 21.83 10.47 -48.63
N SER A 373 21.78 11.60 -49.36
CA SER A 373 22.69 12.74 -49.20
C SER A 373 22.42 13.66 -48.00
N GLU A 374 21.27 13.58 -47.33
CA GLU A 374 20.92 14.44 -46.18
C GLU A 374 21.32 13.83 -44.83
N LEU A 375 21.41 12.49 -44.75
CA LEU A 375 21.87 11.76 -43.56
C LEU A 375 23.38 11.89 -43.32
N ASP A 376 24.15 12.21 -44.37
CA ASP A 376 25.60 12.47 -44.31
C ASP A 376 25.95 13.94 -43.97
N SER A 377 24.95 14.80 -43.75
CA SER A 377 25.18 16.21 -43.41
C SER A 377 25.06 16.44 -41.90
N GLU A 378 25.95 17.28 -41.33
CA GLU A 378 25.90 17.73 -39.92
C GLU A 378 24.50 18.20 -39.48
N ASN A 379 23.63 18.60 -40.42
CA ASN A 379 22.27 19.09 -40.17
C ASN A 379 21.31 18.01 -39.64
N GLY A 380 21.34 16.77 -40.14
CA GLY A 380 20.42 15.71 -39.68
C GLY A 380 20.70 15.25 -38.24
N LEU A 381 21.98 15.20 -37.86
CA LEU A 381 22.40 14.91 -36.49
C LEU A 381 22.08 16.09 -35.55
N ASN A 382 22.29 17.32 -36.02
CA ASN A 382 21.92 18.54 -35.28
C ASN A 382 20.41 18.62 -35.02
N ASP A 383 19.56 18.22 -35.98
CA ASP A 383 18.11 18.20 -35.80
C ASP A 383 17.66 17.16 -34.76
N LEU A 384 18.29 15.98 -34.73
CA LEU A 384 18.05 14.97 -33.68
C LEU A 384 18.51 15.45 -32.30
N VAL A 385 19.66 16.11 -32.22
CA VAL A 385 20.17 16.71 -30.97
C VAL A 385 19.25 17.84 -30.51
N ASN A 386 18.76 18.69 -31.41
CA ASN A 386 17.79 19.75 -31.09
C ASN A 386 16.46 19.17 -30.60
N LEU A 387 15.98 18.09 -31.21
CA LEU A 387 14.79 17.37 -30.77
C LEU A 387 14.99 16.74 -29.38
N LEU A 388 16.16 16.16 -29.12
CA LEU A 388 16.55 15.64 -27.80
C LEU A 388 16.58 16.74 -26.73
N LEU A 389 17.20 17.89 -27.04
CA LEU A 389 17.28 19.03 -26.13
C LEU A 389 15.91 19.61 -25.84
N LYS A 390 15.03 19.67 -26.84
CA LYS A 390 13.63 20.05 -26.66
C LYS A 390 12.91 19.07 -25.73
N LEU A 391 13.09 17.76 -25.94
CA LEU A 391 12.50 16.74 -25.07
C LEU A 391 13.04 16.83 -23.63
N PHE A 392 14.33 17.06 -23.43
CA PHE A 392 14.86 17.29 -22.07
C PHE A 392 14.18 18.46 -21.38
N LYS A 393 13.93 19.56 -22.10
CA LYS A 393 13.17 20.69 -21.58
C LYS A 393 11.72 20.32 -21.26
N ASP A 394 11.05 19.59 -22.16
CA ASP A 394 9.65 19.17 -21.99
C ASP A 394 9.48 18.20 -20.80
N PHE A 395 10.50 17.38 -20.51
CA PHE A 395 10.55 16.46 -19.37
C PHE A 395 11.16 17.06 -18.10
N ASP A 396 11.54 18.35 -18.10
CA ASP A 396 12.21 19.03 -16.99
C ASP A 396 13.50 18.32 -16.52
N ILE A 397 14.21 17.71 -17.47
CA ILE A 397 15.49 17.05 -17.26
C ILE A 397 16.59 18.10 -17.45
N LYS A 398 17.32 18.41 -16.37
CA LYS A 398 18.48 19.31 -16.43
C LYS A 398 19.63 18.63 -17.16
N VAL A 399 20.04 19.20 -18.29
CA VAL A 399 21.21 18.73 -19.06
C VAL A 399 22.18 19.89 -19.22
N ASP A 400 23.45 19.61 -18.94
CA ASP A 400 24.53 20.55 -19.20
C ASP A 400 24.81 20.57 -20.71
N SER A 401 24.41 21.65 -21.37
CA SER A 401 24.55 21.81 -22.82
C SER A 401 26.00 21.94 -23.28
N SER A 402 26.96 22.07 -22.36
CA SER A 402 28.39 22.18 -22.67
C SER A 402 29.09 20.81 -22.87
N HIS A 403 28.41 19.69 -22.63
CA HIS A 403 28.99 18.34 -22.64
C HIS A 403 28.07 17.30 -23.31
N ILE A 404 27.47 17.64 -24.45
CA ILE A 404 26.72 16.66 -25.26
C ILE A 404 27.72 15.90 -26.13
N ASP A 405 28.17 14.74 -25.66
CA ASP A 405 28.95 13.81 -26.48
C ASP A 405 28.02 13.08 -27.46
N THR A 406 28.03 13.53 -28.72
CA THR A 406 27.23 13.01 -29.83
C THR A 406 27.55 11.56 -30.19
N LYS A 407 28.63 10.97 -29.65
CA LYS A 407 28.99 9.54 -29.83
C LYS A 407 28.50 8.64 -28.71
N ASN A 408 27.93 9.20 -27.65
CA ASN A 408 27.46 8.43 -26.51
C ASN A 408 26.08 7.82 -26.79
N THR A 409 26.06 6.52 -27.11
CA THR A 409 24.86 5.73 -27.47
C THR A 409 23.73 5.79 -26.43
N ARG A 410 24.05 6.13 -25.17
CA ARG A 410 23.07 6.35 -24.09
C ARG A 410 22.11 7.51 -24.37
N TYR A 411 22.53 8.54 -25.11
CA TYR A 411 21.67 9.66 -25.49
C TYR A 411 20.69 9.30 -26.60
N ILE A 412 21.06 8.40 -27.51
CA ILE A 412 20.16 7.87 -28.55
C ILE A 412 19.08 6.99 -27.91
N GLU A 413 19.45 6.13 -26.96
CA GLU A 413 18.47 5.35 -26.18
C GLU A 413 17.52 6.26 -25.39
N LEU A 414 18.06 7.30 -24.75
CA LEU A 414 17.27 8.28 -24.00
C LEU A 414 16.35 9.10 -24.92
N LEU A 415 16.83 9.51 -26.10
CA LEU A 415 16.03 10.16 -27.14
C LEU A 415 14.89 9.26 -27.61
N ASN A 416 15.15 7.98 -27.86
CA ASN A 416 14.11 7.03 -28.25
C ASN A 416 13.05 6.86 -27.16
N HIS A 417 13.44 6.81 -25.88
CA HIS A 417 12.50 6.75 -24.75
C HIS A 417 11.69 8.05 -24.60
N LEU A 418 12.30 9.21 -24.83
CA LEU A 418 11.62 10.50 -24.71
C LEU A 418 10.73 10.81 -25.91
N LEU A 419 11.14 10.46 -27.14
CA LEU A 419 10.28 10.51 -28.33
C LEU A 419 9.06 9.62 -28.17
N ALA A 420 9.26 8.48 -27.52
CA ALA A 420 8.15 7.60 -27.19
C ALA A 420 7.15 8.24 -26.21
N LEU A 421 7.44 9.38 -25.57
CA LEU A 421 6.57 10.03 -24.59
C LEU A 421 6.28 11.47 -25.04
N LYS A 422 5.11 11.71 -25.65
CA LYS A 422 4.70 13.06 -26.04
C LYS A 422 3.88 13.71 -24.91
N PRO A 423 4.27 14.87 -24.38
CA PRO A 423 3.45 15.60 -23.41
C PRO A 423 2.11 16.02 -24.04
N GLN A 424 0.99 15.85 -23.31
CA GLN A 424 -0.27 16.47 -23.70
C GLN A 424 -0.29 17.93 -23.22
N ALA A 425 -0.63 18.85 -24.12
CA ALA A 425 -0.99 20.22 -23.75
C ALA A 425 -2.39 20.21 -23.11
N LYS A 426 -2.47 19.80 -21.85
CA LYS A 426 -3.69 19.84 -21.06
C LYS A 426 -3.34 20.31 -19.66
N ASP A 427 -3.45 21.63 -19.54
CA ASP A 427 -3.44 22.51 -18.35
C ASP A 427 -2.52 23.70 -18.63
N LEU A 428 -3.13 24.78 -19.12
CA LEU A 428 -2.63 26.16 -19.01
C LEU A 428 -3.41 26.84 -17.88
#